data_AF-A0A931DL41-F1
#
_entry.id   AF-A0A931DL41-F1
#
_cell.length_a   1.000
_cell.length_b   1.000
_cell.length_c   1.000
_cell.angle_alpha   90.00
_cell.angle_beta   90.00
_cell.angle_gamma   90.00
#
_symmetry.space_group_name_H-M   'P 1'
#
loop_
_entity.id
_entity.type
_entity.pdbx_description
1 polymer ?
#
loop_
_entity_poly.entity_id
_entity_poly.type
_entity_poly.pdbx_seq_one_letter_code
_entity_poly.pdbx_strand_id
1 'polypeptide(L)'
;MHEMGLCEAIVQAAVKRADGRRVHGARVRVGGHPVDPEVIDQGFRLAAAGTVVEGAELDLVLEPLSVRCRGCGTEAPASDATALTACSRCGAVDIEVTGRDDVVLESITVDAPGQDRYPDKDPERQQGDQREDDRPLGGRS
;
A
#
# COMPACT_ATOMS: atom_id res chain seq x y z
N MET A 1 4.19 -23.23 -0.68
CA MET A 1 3.10 -22.81 0.24
C MET A 1 3.52 -21.73 1.24
N HIS A 2 4.82 -21.46 1.44
CA HIS A 2 5.27 -20.41 2.38
C HIS A 2 5.01 -18.98 1.87
N GLU A 3 5.21 -18.73 0.57
CA GLU A 3 5.14 -17.37 -0.01
C GLU A 3 3.70 -16.91 -0.32
N MET A 4 2.82 -17.83 -0.74
CA MET A 4 1.42 -17.47 -1.01
C MET A 4 0.67 -17.06 0.27
N GLY A 5 0.91 -17.75 1.39
CA GLY A 5 0.32 -17.36 2.68
C GLY A 5 0.77 -15.97 3.14
N LEU A 6 2.02 -15.59 2.84
CA LEU A 6 2.50 -14.22 3.06
C LEU A 6 1.74 -13.21 2.19
N CYS A 7 1.59 -13.50 0.89
CA CYS A 7 0.87 -12.63 -0.04
C CYS A 7 -0.59 -12.43 0.37
N GLU A 8 -1.27 -13.50 0.76
CA GLU A 8 -2.64 -13.46 1.28
C GLU A 8 -2.73 -12.60 2.56
N ALA A 9 -1.79 -12.75 3.49
CA ALA A 9 -1.75 -11.95 4.71
C ALA A 9 -1.54 -10.45 4.43
N ILE A 10 -0.65 -10.11 3.48
CA ILE A 10 -0.43 -8.73 3.03
C ILE A 10 -1.72 -8.14 2.44
N VAL A 11 -2.36 -8.86 1.50
CA VAL A 11 -3.60 -8.41 0.87
C VAL A 11 -4.71 -8.25 1.90
N GLN A 12 -4.90 -9.21 2.80
CA GLN A 12 -5.90 -9.12 3.87
C GLN A 12 -5.67 -7.90 4.77
N ALA A 13 -4.42 -7.62 5.15
CA ALA A 13 -4.08 -6.43 5.93
C ALA A 13 -4.37 -5.13 5.16
N ALA A 14 -4.04 -5.09 3.87
CA ALA A 14 -4.31 -3.94 3.00
C ALA A 14 -5.81 -3.71 2.81
N VAL A 15 -6.59 -4.75 2.51
CA VAL A 15 -8.07 -4.69 2.41
C VAL A 15 -8.67 -4.13 3.70
N LYS A 16 -8.26 -4.67 4.85
CA LYS A 16 -8.76 -4.22 6.15
C LYS A 16 -8.45 -2.76 6.42
N ARG A 17 -7.23 -2.30 6.07
CA ARG A 17 -6.80 -0.91 6.27
C ARG A 17 -7.42 0.06 5.25
N ALA A 18 -7.75 -0.43 4.06
CA ALA A 18 -8.39 0.35 3.01
C ALA A 18 -9.82 0.73 3.35
N ASP A 19 -10.51 -0.09 4.16
CA ASP A 19 -11.88 0.18 4.62
C ASP A 19 -12.85 0.43 3.44
N GLY A 20 -12.79 -0.46 2.45
CA GLY A 20 -13.63 -0.40 1.24
C GLY A 20 -13.17 0.57 0.15
N ARG A 21 -12.16 1.41 0.40
CA ARG A 21 -11.57 2.28 -0.63
C ARG A 21 -10.66 1.48 -1.56
N ARG A 22 -10.57 1.90 -2.83
CA ARG A 22 -9.62 1.30 -3.76
C ARG A 22 -8.19 1.59 -3.32
N VAL A 23 -7.34 0.58 -3.37
CA VAL A 23 -5.90 0.68 -3.11
C VAL A 23 -5.17 0.78 -4.44
N HIS A 24 -4.26 1.75 -4.55
CA HIS A 24 -3.41 1.95 -5.73
C HIS A 24 -1.97 1.50 -5.51
N GLY A 25 -1.53 1.44 -4.25
CA GLY A 25 -0.20 0.96 -3.91
C GLY A 25 -0.09 0.49 -2.47
N ALA A 26 0.81 -0.44 -2.22
CA ALA A 26 1.13 -0.95 -0.91
C ALA A 26 2.66 -1.00 -0.72
N ARG A 27 3.14 -0.50 0.42
CA ARG A 27 4.55 -0.63 0.79
C ARG A 27 4.70 -1.67 1.88
N VAL A 28 5.50 -2.69 1.62
CA VAL A 28 5.71 -3.82 2.52
C VAL A 28 7.20 -4.00 2.78
N ARG A 29 7.56 -4.10 4.06
CA ARG A 29 8.91 -4.41 4.50
C ARG A 29 8.97 -5.85 4.98
N VAL A 30 9.92 -6.62 4.45
CA VAL A 30 10.16 -8.02 4.78
C VAL A 30 11.54 -8.11 5.43
N GLY A 31 11.54 -8.32 6.74
CA GLY A 31 12.73 -8.54 7.54
C GLY A 31 13.07 -10.02 7.63
N GLY A 32 14.34 -10.33 7.38
CA GLY A 32 14.98 -11.60 7.70
C GLY A 32 14.61 -12.81 6.85
N HIS A 33 13.37 -12.88 6.36
CA HIS A 33 12.94 -13.94 5.48
C HIS A 33 13.48 -13.71 4.05
N PRO A 34 14.31 -14.61 3.50
CA PRO A 34 14.67 -14.53 2.10
C PRO A 34 13.40 -14.78 1.27
N VAL A 35 13.07 -13.84 0.40
CA VAL A 35 11.96 -13.93 -0.55
C VAL A 35 12.44 -13.46 -1.90
N ASP A 36 11.90 -14.06 -2.96
CA ASP A 36 12.12 -13.58 -4.32
C ASP A 36 11.08 -12.48 -4.63
N PRO A 37 11.50 -11.24 -4.95
CA PRO A 37 10.58 -10.15 -5.25
C PRO A 37 9.60 -10.47 -6.38
N GLU A 38 10.03 -11.21 -7.41
CA GLU A 38 9.17 -11.55 -8.55
C GLU A 38 8.09 -12.54 -8.12
N VAL A 39 8.43 -13.51 -7.27
CA VAL A 39 7.47 -14.48 -6.73
C VAL A 39 6.46 -13.79 -5.82
N ILE A 40 6.90 -12.86 -4.97
CA ILE A 40 5.99 -12.10 -4.11
C ILE A 40 5.08 -11.19 -4.95
N ASP A 41 5.59 -10.52 -5.97
CA ASP A 41 4.78 -9.65 -6.82
C ASP A 41 3.69 -10.45 -7.57
N GLN A 42 4.04 -11.62 -8.12
CA GLN A 42 3.07 -12.52 -8.76
C GLN A 42 2.05 -13.06 -7.75
N GLY A 43 2.51 -13.52 -6.59
CA GLY A 43 1.64 -14.02 -5.52
C GLY A 43 0.69 -12.95 -4.99
N PHE A 44 1.17 -11.71 -4.85
CA PHE A 44 0.37 -10.57 -4.44
C PHE A 44 -0.72 -10.26 -5.48
N ARG A 45 -0.37 -10.23 -6.77
CA ARG A 45 -1.35 -10.03 -7.87
C ARG A 45 -2.43 -11.11 -7.86
N LEU A 46 -2.06 -12.37 -7.63
CA LEU A 46 -3.00 -13.47 -7.52
C LEU A 46 -3.91 -13.34 -6.30
N ALA A 47 -3.37 -13.03 -5.13
CA ALA A 47 -4.13 -12.86 -3.89
C ALA A 47 -5.03 -11.61 -3.91
N ALA A 48 -4.65 -10.57 -4.63
CA ALA A 48 -5.39 -9.31 -4.72
C ALA A 48 -6.60 -9.38 -5.67
N ALA A 49 -6.66 -10.38 -6.57
CA ALA A 49 -7.74 -10.51 -7.55
C ALA A 49 -9.12 -10.59 -6.88
N GLY A 50 -10.07 -9.79 -7.35
CA GLY A 50 -11.42 -9.69 -6.80
C GLY A 50 -11.52 -8.87 -5.51
N THR A 51 -10.46 -8.16 -5.10
CA THR A 51 -10.45 -7.31 -3.90
C THR A 51 -10.27 -5.83 -4.25
N VAL A 52 -10.39 -4.94 -3.26
CA VAL A 52 -10.07 -3.51 -3.42
C VAL A 52 -8.58 -3.23 -3.68
N VAL A 53 -7.72 -4.24 -3.55
CA VAL A 53 -6.27 -4.19 -3.80
C VAL A 53 -5.93 -4.61 -5.23
N GLU A 54 -6.90 -5.07 -6.02
CA GLU A 54 -6.66 -5.50 -7.39
C GLU A 54 -6.05 -4.38 -8.25
N GLY A 55 -4.90 -4.68 -8.85
CA GLY A 55 -4.14 -3.76 -9.68
C GLY A 55 -3.27 -2.76 -8.91
N ALA A 56 -3.15 -2.87 -7.59
CA ALA A 56 -2.23 -2.05 -6.81
C ALA A 56 -0.76 -2.38 -7.11
N GLU A 57 0.10 -1.37 -7.09
CA GLU A 57 1.55 -1.55 -7.15
C GLU A 57 2.11 -1.97 -5.79
N LEU A 58 3.04 -2.92 -5.78
CA LEU A 58 3.69 -3.40 -4.57
C LEU A 58 5.13 -2.88 -4.49
N ASP A 59 5.42 -2.04 -3.50
CA ASP A 59 6.78 -1.61 -3.13
C ASP A 59 7.32 -2.54 -2.03
N LEU A 60 8.24 -3.43 -2.39
CA LEU A 60 8.88 -4.38 -1.48
C LEU A 60 10.24 -3.88 -1.00
N VAL A 61 10.36 -3.73 0.31
CA VAL A 61 11.62 -3.42 1.00
C VAL A 61 12.15 -4.69 1.66
N LEU A 62 13.24 -5.25 1.14
CA LEU A 62 13.89 -6.42 1.73
C LEU A 62 14.99 -5.99 2.69
N GLU A 63 14.90 -6.45 3.94
CA GLU A 63 15.90 -6.23 4.98
C GLU A 63 16.44 -7.57 5.46
N PRO A 64 17.48 -8.12 4.81
CA PRO A 64 18.08 -9.38 5.22
C PRO A 64 18.60 -9.32 6.66
N LEU A 65 18.65 -10.48 7.33
CA LEU A 65 19.35 -10.59 8.61
C LEU A 65 20.81 -10.16 8.47
N SER A 66 21.34 -9.62 9.55
CA SER A 66 22.74 -9.29 9.70
C SER A 66 23.35 -10.13 10.82
N VAL A 67 24.67 -10.14 10.88
CA VAL A 67 25.43 -10.72 11.97
C VAL A 67 26.30 -9.64 12.60
N ARG A 68 26.47 -9.72 13.91
CA ARG A 68 27.38 -8.89 14.69
C ARG A 68 28.37 -9.78 15.44
N CYS A 69 29.65 -9.56 15.23
CA CYS A 69 30.68 -10.21 16.02
C CYS A 69 30.76 -9.57 17.41
N ARG A 70 30.59 -10.36 18.47
CA ARG A 70 30.70 -9.86 19.85
C ARG A 70 32.15 -9.57 20.28
N GLY A 71 33.12 -10.20 19.63
CA GLY A 71 34.55 -10.00 19.91
C GLY A 71 35.13 -8.68 19.36
N CYS A 72 34.71 -8.23 18.18
CA CYS A 72 35.25 -7.01 17.56
C CYS A 72 34.20 -5.97 17.13
N GLY A 73 32.91 -6.28 17.29
CA GLY A 73 31.80 -5.39 16.95
C GLY A 73 31.49 -5.26 15.46
N THR A 74 32.19 -5.99 14.59
CA THR A 74 31.94 -5.92 13.14
C THR A 74 30.56 -6.46 12.79
N GLU A 75 29.84 -5.71 11.96
CA GLU A 75 28.54 -6.11 11.41
C GLU A 75 28.69 -6.48 9.93
N ALA A 76 27.98 -7.51 9.50
CA ALA A 76 27.95 -7.98 8.12
C ALA A 76 26.59 -8.61 7.79
N PRO A 77 26.18 -8.70 6.51
CA PRO A 77 24.99 -9.45 6.13
C PRO A 77 25.11 -10.93 6.55
N ALA A 78 24.00 -11.54 6.97
CA ALA A 78 23.89 -12.98 7.20
C ALA A 78 23.69 -13.71 5.86
N SER A 79 24.56 -13.48 4.89
CA SER A 79 24.40 -13.93 3.50
C SER A 79 24.68 -15.42 3.30
N ASP A 80 25.47 -16.03 4.17
CA ASP A 80 25.91 -17.41 4.05
C ASP A 80 26.27 -18.04 5.41
N ALA A 81 26.52 -19.35 5.39
CA ALA A 81 26.90 -20.11 6.57
C ALA A 81 28.26 -19.70 7.17
N THR A 82 29.17 -19.13 6.37
CA THR A 82 30.47 -18.68 6.85
C THR A 82 30.31 -17.44 7.73
N ALA A 83 29.44 -16.51 7.35
CA ALA A 83 29.12 -15.32 8.15
C ALA A 83 28.53 -15.68 9.54
N LEU A 84 27.83 -16.82 9.64
CA LEU A 84 27.24 -17.33 10.88
C LEU A 84 28.23 -18.10 11.77
N THR A 85 29.40 -18.48 11.25
CA THR A 85 30.34 -19.37 11.96
C THR A 85 31.60 -18.66 12.45
N ALA A 86 32.11 -17.67 11.72
CA ALA A 86 33.30 -16.93 12.12
C ALA A 86 33.31 -15.51 11.57
N CYS A 87 33.83 -14.58 12.37
CA CYS A 87 34.01 -13.20 11.95
C CYS A 87 35.13 -13.10 10.90
N SER A 88 34.79 -12.58 9.73
CA SER A 88 35.75 -12.34 8.63
C SER A 88 36.87 -11.36 8.98
N ARG A 89 36.70 -10.55 10.04
CA ARG A 89 37.68 -9.55 10.46
C ARG A 89 38.64 -10.05 11.54
N CYS A 90 38.15 -10.72 12.57
CA CYS A 90 38.98 -11.12 13.73
C CYS A 90 39.05 -12.63 13.98
N GLY A 91 38.29 -13.45 13.23
CA GLY A 91 38.25 -14.90 13.39
C GLY A 91 37.48 -15.40 14.61
N ALA A 92 36.88 -14.52 15.43
CA ALA A 92 36.06 -14.94 16.55
C ALA A 92 34.78 -15.64 16.07
N VAL A 93 34.36 -16.66 16.81
CA VAL A 93 33.17 -17.48 16.52
C VAL A 93 31.93 -17.07 17.34
N ASP A 94 32.08 -16.08 18.22
CA ASP A 94 30.97 -15.49 18.97
C ASP A 94 30.23 -14.47 18.08
N ILE A 95 29.28 -15.01 17.31
CA ILE A 95 28.48 -14.30 16.31
C ILE A 95 27.03 -14.24 16.79
N GLU A 96 26.48 -13.02 16.81
CA GLU A 96 25.08 -12.74 17.11
C GLU A 96 24.35 -12.41 15.82
N VAL A 97 23.21 -13.08 15.56
CA VAL A 97 22.33 -12.70 14.45
C VAL A 97 21.48 -11.51 14.89
N THR A 98 21.48 -10.45 14.10
CA THR A 98 20.77 -9.20 14.33
C THR A 98 19.84 -8.90 13.16
N GLY A 99 18.83 -8.06 13.40
CA GLY A 99 17.81 -7.71 12.41
C GLY A 99 16.41 -8.01 12.91
N ARG A 100 15.43 -7.79 12.04
CA ARG A 100 14.04 -8.11 12.29
C ARG A 100 13.66 -9.34 11.50
N ASP A 101 12.84 -10.19 12.10
CA ASP A 101 12.19 -11.32 11.44
C ASP A 101 10.68 -11.06 11.46
N ASP A 102 10.28 -10.04 10.70
CA ASP A 102 8.90 -9.55 10.64
C ASP A 102 8.51 -9.14 9.22
N VAL A 103 7.22 -9.20 8.91
CA VAL A 103 6.66 -8.57 7.71
C VAL A 103 5.67 -7.50 8.11
N VAL A 104 5.86 -6.31 7.58
CA VAL A 104 5.10 -5.12 7.97
C VAL A 104 4.55 -4.42 6.73
N LEU A 105 3.22 -4.29 6.67
CA LEU A 105 2.56 -3.36 5.77
C LEU A 105 2.74 -1.93 6.31
N GLU A 106 3.67 -1.19 5.74
CA GLU A 106 4.06 0.14 6.24
C GLU A 106 3.07 1.22 5.83
N SER A 107 2.60 1.16 4.59
CA SER A 107 1.63 2.11 4.06
C SER A 107 0.78 1.50 2.94
N ILE A 108 -0.39 2.12 2.73
CA ILE A 108 -1.22 1.91 1.55
C ILE A 108 -1.62 3.28 0.98
N THR A 109 -1.68 3.37 -0.33
CA THR A 109 -2.21 4.52 -1.06
C THR A 109 -3.62 4.17 -1.50
N VAL A 110 -4.60 5.00 -1.13
CA VAL A 110 -6.02 4.77 -1.42
C VAL A 110 -6.65 5.98 -2.08
N ASP A 111 -7.85 5.79 -2.64
CA ASP A 111 -8.69 6.91 -3.07
C ASP A 111 -8.81 7.97 -1.98
N ALA A 112 -8.81 9.24 -2.41
CA ALA A 112 -9.15 10.34 -1.53
C ALA A 112 -10.56 10.08 -0.97
N PRO A 113 -10.81 10.35 0.34
CA PRO A 113 -12.14 10.23 0.89
C PRO A 113 -13.11 11.07 0.03
N GLY A 114 -14.19 10.44 -0.41
CA GLY A 114 -15.15 11.04 -1.32
C GLY A 114 -15.57 12.40 -0.77
N GLN A 115 -15.27 13.47 -1.51
CA GLN A 115 -15.96 14.73 -1.30
C GLN A 115 -17.38 14.48 -1.74
N ASP A 116 -18.31 14.40 -0.79
CA ASP A 116 -19.73 14.58 -1.10
C ASP A 116 -19.82 15.87 -1.91
N ARG A 117 -19.99 15.71 -3.22
CA ARG A 117 -20.48 16.76 -4.12
C ARG A 117 -21.81 17.16 -3.51
N TYR A 118 -21.82 18.24 -2.72
CA TYR A 118 -23.05 18.88 -2.30
C TYR A 118 -23.84 19.13 -3.59
N PRO A 119 -24.99 18.48 -3.82
CA PRO A 119 -25.80 18.81 -4.97
C PRO A 119 -26.19 20.27 -4.79
N ASP A 120 -25.85 21.09 -5.78
CA ASP A 120 -26.30 22.48 -5.85
C ASP A 120 -27.84 22.48 -5.75
N LYS A 121 -28.35 22.81 -4.57
CA LYS A 121 -29.78 22.90 -4.29
C LYS A 121 -30.18 24.37 -4.28
N ASP A 122 -30.12 25.01 -5.44
CA ASP A 122 -30.86 26.25 -5.68
C ASP A 122 -32.07 25.99 -6.61
N PRO A 123 -33.23 25.58 -6.07
CA PRO A 123 -34.46 25.43 -6.84
C PRO A 123 -35.19 26.78 -7.10
N GLU A 124 -34.69 27.92 -6.62
CA GLU A 124 -35.44 29.19 -6.61
C GLU A 124 -35.26 30.09 -7.84
N ARG A 125 -34.55 29.67 -8.89
CA ARG A 125 -34.38 30.49 -10.12
C ARG A 125 -35.41 30.26 -11.22
N GLN A 126 -36.50 29.54 -10.92
CA GLN A 126 -37.58 29.22 -11.87
C GLN A 126 -38.96 29.49 -11.25
N GLN A 127 -39.28 30.76 -11.02
CA GLN A 127 -40.67 31.24 -10.99
C GLN A 127 -40.70 32.77 -11.03
N GLY A 128 -41.29 33.32 -12.09
CA GLY A 128 -41.90 34.65 -12.07
C GLY A 128 -41.36 35.68 -13.05
N ASP A 129 -41.62 35.50 -14.36
CA ASP A 129 -42.13 36.62 -15.18
C ASP A 129 -42.88 36.08 -16.42
N GLN A 130 -44.08 35.55 -16.19
CA GLN A 130 -45.10 35.43 -17.22
C GLN A 130 -46.25 36.34 -16.81
N ARG A 131 -46.22 37.59 -17.27
CA ARG A 131 -47.42 38.34 -17.56
C ARG A 131 -47.38 38.72 -19.03
N GLU A 132 -48.01 37.85 -19.82
CA GLU A 132 -48.75 38.26 -21.00
C GLU A 132 -49.64 39.44 -20.62
N ASP A 133 -49.37 40.60 -21.21
CA ASP A 133 -50.36 41.65 -21.35
C ASP A 133 -50.69 41.73 -22.84
N ASP A 134 -51.82 41.11 -23.14
CA ASP A 134 -52.45 41.00 -24.45
C ASP A 134 -52.94 42.39 -24.89
N ARG A 135 -52.71 42.73 -26.15
CA ARG A 135 -53.03 44.04 -26.75
C ARG A 135 -54.56 44.25 -26.83
N PRO A 136 -55.03 45.48 -27.12
CA PRO A 136 -55.35 45.70 -28.53
C PRO A 136 -55.02 47.09 -29.07
N LEU A 137 -54.94 47.08 -30.40
CA LEU A 137 -54.73 48.19 -31.32
C LEU A 137 -55.91 49.18 -31.30
N GLY A 138 -55.60 50.47 -31.24
CA GLY A 138 -56.45 51.57 -31.70
C GLY A 138 -55.52 52.78 -31.93
N GLY A 139 -55.49 53.49 -33.05
CA GLY A 139 -56.49 53.68 -34.09
C GLY A 139 -56.67 55.20 -34.28
N ARG A 140 -55.93 55.77 -35.23
CA ARG A 140 -56.17 57.01 -36.01
C ARG A 140 -56.55 58.31 -35.26
N SER A 141 -55.74 59.36 -35.45
CA SER A 141 -56.08 60.51 -36.30
C SER A 141 -54.91 61.47 -36.45
#